data_AF-A0A081A7J2-F1
#
_entry.id   AF-A0A081A7J2-F1
#
_cell.length_a   1.000
_cell.length_b   1.000
_cell.length_c   1.000
_cell.angle_alpha   90.00
_cell.angle_beta   90.00
_cell.angle_gamma   90.00
#
_symmetry.space_group_name_H-M   'P 1'
#
loop_
_entity.id
_entity.type
_entity.pdbx_description
1 polymer ?
#
loop_
_entity_poly.entity_id
_entity_poly.type
_entity_poly.pdbx_seq_one_letter_code
_entity_poly.pdbx_strand_id
1 'polypeptide(L)'
;MATSSSPAAKKKVLWDRNGVNGGPSSMKILLDWLTTEGNFTKWKGGGSSVGFDKEALCGTIIGKLIDAGIRHRKPADVRDKIQNLDSKYRTAVD
;
A
#
# COMPACT_ATOMS: atom_id res chain seq x y z
N MET A 1 -11.53 -37.05 15.89
CA MET A 1 -10.64 -36.17 15.10
C MET A 1 -11.41 -34.88 14.82
N ALA A 2 -11.13 -33.80 15.55
CA ALA A 2 -11.85 -32.55 15.41
C ALA A 2 -11.27 -31.75 14.24
N THR A 3 -12.02 -31.62 13.15
CA THR A 3 -11.71 -30.67 12.08
C THR A 3 -12.08 -29.28 12.57
N SER A 4 -11.10 -28.52 13.06
CA SER A 4 -11.27 -27.11 13.39
C SER A 4 -11.51 -26.31 12.11
N SER A 5 -12.77 -26.06 11.80
CA SER A 5 -13.18 -25.09 10.78
C SER A 5 -12.91 -23.69 11.35
N SER A 6 -11.77 -23.10 11.00
CA SER A 6 -11.50 -21.69 11.31
C SER A 6 -12.53 -20.81 10.61
N PRO A 7 -13.09 -19.78 11.27
CA PRO A 7 -14.03 -18.86 10.64
C PRO A 7 -13.33 -18.18 9.47
N ALA A 8 -13.98 -18.20 8.29
CA ALA A 8 -13.52 -17.55 7.08
C ALA A 8 -13.33 -16.05 7.36
N ALA A 9 -12.10 -15.67 7.72
CA ALA A 9 -11.69 -14.29 7.84
C ALA A 9 -11.98 -13.63 6.50
N LYS A 10 -12.84 -12.61 6.50
CA LYS A 10 -13.17 -11.77 5.34
C LYS A 10 -11.87 -11.55 4.58
N LYS A 11 -11.78 -12.02 3.33
CA LYS A 11 -10.54 -12.00 2.53
C LYS A 11 -10.09 -10.54 2.40
N LYS A 12 -9.33 -10.03 3.38
CA LYS A 12 -8.64 -8.75 3.30
C LYS A 12 -7.80 -8.90 2.05
N VAL A 13 -8.11 -8.17 0.99
CA VAL A 13 -7.37 -8.26 -0.27
C VAL A 13 -5.89 -8.14 0.08
N LEU A 14 -5.19 -9.27 0.07
CA LEU A 14 -3.87 -9.38 0.66
C LEU A 14 -2.95 -8.61 -0.28
N TRP A 15 -2.66 -7.36 0.08
CA TRP A 15 -1.66 -6.55 -0.61
C TRP A 15 -0.33 -7.29 -0.71
N ASP A 16 -0.07 -8.22 0.22
CA ASP A 16 1.09 -9.09 0.29
C ASP A 16 1.05 -10.31 -0.66
N ARG A 17 -0.14 -10.79 -1.05
CA ARG A 17 -0.32 -12.02 -1.84
C ARG A 17 -1.15 -11.82 -3.11
N ASN A 18 -1.08 -10.62 -3.71
CA ASN A 18 -1.76 -10.30 -4.96
C ASN A 18 -0.79 -10.07 -6.12
N GLY A 19 0.44 -10.58 -6.00
CA GLY A 19 1.40 -10.60 -7.11
C GLY A 19 0.84 -11.44 -8.27
N VAL A 20 1.02 -10.94 -9.49
CA VAL A 20 0.57 -11.60 -10.71
C VAL A 20 1.79 -12.30 -11.34
N ASN A 21 1.61 -13.54 -11.81
CA ASN A 21 2.62 -14.29 -12.57
C ASN A 21 4.00 -14.43 -11.88
N GLY A 22 4.02 -14.61 -10.55
CA GLY A 22 5.27 -14.66 -9.77
C GLY A 22 5.93 -13.30 -9.52
N GLY A 23 5.31 -12.20 -9.96
CA GLY A 23 5.76 -10.83 -9.75
C GLY A 23 5.57 -10.31 -8.32
N PRO A 24 6.12 -9.11 -8.02
CA PRO A 24 6.04 -8.50 -6.71
C PRO A 24 4.59 -8.17 -6.34
N SER A 25 4.27 -8.33 -5.05
CA SER A 25 2.94 -7.99 -4.54
C SER A 25 2.76 -6.47 -4.43
N SER A 26 1.51 -6.00 -4.39
CA SER A 26 1.23 -4.57 -4.23
C SER A 26 1.88 -3.97 -2.99
N MET A 27 2.02 -4.76 -1.92
CA MET A 27 2.69 -4.36 -0.70
C MET A 27 4.18 -4.14 -0.93
N LYS A 28 4.84 -5.06 -1.65
CA LYS A 28 6.27 -4.93 -1.96
C LYS A 28 6.54 -3.71 -2.82
N ILE A 29 5.73 -3.46 -3.84
CA ILE A 29 5.84 -2.28 -4.71
C ILE A 29 5.60 -0.99 -3.92
N LEU A 30 4.62 -1.00 -3.02
CA LEU A 30 4.33 0.14 -2.16
C LEU A 30 5.50 0.45 -1.22
N LEU A 31 6.03 -0.58 -0.57
CA LEU A 31 7.17 -0.47 0.35
C LEU A 31 8.42 -0.01 -0.40
N ASP A 32 8.74 -0.61 -1.55
CA ASP A 32 9.84 -0.20 -2.42
C ASP A 32 9.79 1.29 -2.74
N TRP A 33 8.60 1.78 -3.13
CA TRP A 33 8.39 3.20 -3.39
C TRP A 33 8.58 4.06 -2.13
N LEU A 34 8.08 3.62 -0.96
CA LEU A 34 8.22 4.37 0.30
C LEU A 34 9.66 4.37 0.82
N THR A 35 10.38 3.26 0.68
CA THR A 35 11.79 3.13 1.09
C THR A 35 12.75 3.78 0.10
N THR A 36 12.27 4.12 -1.10
CA THR A 36 13.03 4.95 -2.03
C THR A 36 13.30 6.31 -1.39
N GLU A 37 14.53 6.77 -1.57
CA GLU A 37 15.08 7.98 -0.98
C GLU A 37 14.18 9.19 -1.23
N GLY A 38 13.78 9.88 -0.16
CA GLY A 38 12.96 11.09 -0.24
C GLY A 38 11.47 10.90 -0.55
N ASN A 39 11.00 9.71 -0.94
CA ASN A 39 9.57 9.48 -1.23
C ASN A 39 8.70 9.46 0.04
N PHE A 40 9.16 8.82 1.11
CA PHE A 40 8.46 8.89 2.39
C PHE A 40 8.45 10.32 2.97
N THR A 41 9.53 11.09 2.80
CA THR A 41 9.59 12.50 3.20
C THR A 41 8.59 13.34 2.40
N LYS A 42 8.48 13.13 1.09
CA LYS A 42 7.44 13.75 0.24
C LYS A 42 6.02 13.38 0.69
N TRP A 43 5.83 12.14 1.15
CA TRP A 43 4.55 11.68 1.69
C TRP A 43 4.20 12.29 3.07
N LYS A 44 5.17 12.36 4.00
CA LYS A 44 4.98 12.89 5.37
C LYS A 44 4.93 14.42 5.43
N GLY A 45 5.62 15.11 4.53
CA GLY A 45 5.91 16.54 4.59
C GLY A 45 5.26 17.38 3.49
N GLY A 46 3.95 17.22 3.29
CA GLY A 46 3.11 18.21 2.59
C GLY A 46 1.99 18.70 3.52
N GLY A 47 2.37 19.14 4.73
CA GLY A 47 1.45 19.61 5.77
C GLY A 47 1.10 21.10 5.67
N SER A 48 1.59 21.83 4.67
CA SER A 48 1.30 23.24 4.49
C SER A 48 1.42 23.59 3.01
N SER A 49 0.43 24.30 2.48
CA SER A 49 0.24 24.63 1.07
C SER A 49 -0.41 23.52 0.23
N VAL A 50 -1.70 23.71 -0.05
CA VAL A 50 -2.37 23.44 -1.33
C VAL A 50 -1.44 22.81 -2.38
N GLY A 51 -1.65 21.53 -2.69
CA GLY A 51 -1.34 21.01 -4.03
C GLY A 51 0.05 20.43 -4.32
N PHE A 52 0.80 19.89 -3.34
CA PHE A 52 1.72 18.80 -3.70
C PHE A 52 0.94 17.49 -3.67
N ASP A 53 0.49 17.10 -4.85
CA ASP A 53 -0.64 16.20 -5.04
C ASP A 53 -0.34 14.79 -4.51
N LYS A 54 -0.85 14.46 -3.32
CA LYS A 54 -0.89 13.07 -2.83
C LYS A 54 -1.51 12.15 -3.87
N GLU A 55 -2.42 12.69 -4.69
CA GLU A 55 -3.01 11.99 -5.83
C GLU A 55 -1.97 11.68 -6.92
N ALA A 56 -1.04 12.59 -7.23
CA ALA A 56 0.07 12.32 -8.15
C ALA A 56 1.06 11.27 -7.61
N LEU A 57 1.36 11.29 -6.31
CA LEU A 57 2.16 10.23 -5.66
C LEU A 57 1.45 8.88 -5.73
N CYS A 58 0.15 8.86 -5.42
CA CYS A 58 -0.67 7.65 -5.57
C CYS A 58 -0.74 7.19 -7.02
N GLY A 59 -0.84 8.10 -7.98
CA GLY A 59 -0.81 7.81 -9.42
C GLY A 59 0.50 7.17 -9.86
N THR A 60 1.63 7.63 -9.32
CA THR A 60 2.96 7.05 -9.56
C THR A 60 3.03 5.60 -9.07
N ILE A 61 2.52 5.34 -7.86
CA ILE A 61 2.46 4.00 -7.29
C ILE A 61 1.51 3.10 -8.11
N ILE A 62 0.36 3.63 -8.53
CA ILE A 62 -0.59 2.92 -9.40
C ILE A 62 0.05 2.54 -10.72
N GLY A 63 0.85 3.42 -11.33
CA GLY A 63 1.64 3.09 -12.52
C GLY A 63 2.54 1.89 -12.30
N LYS A 64 3.28 1.84 -11.18
CA LYS A 64 4.12 0.69 -10.80
C LYS A 64 3.30 -0.58 -10.54
N LEU A 65 2.12 -0.46 -9.95
CA LEU A 65 1.21 -1.60 -9.74
C LEU A 65 0.70 -2.16 -11.07
N ILE A 66 0.32 -1.28 -12.00
CA ILE A 66 -0.16 -1.67 -13.34
C ILE A 66 0.95 -2.36 -14.13
N ASP A 67 2.19 -1.83 -14.08
CA ASP A 67 3.38 -2.44 -14.68
C ASP A 67 3.62 -3.87 -14.16
N ALA A 68 3.42 -4.07 -12.85
CA ALA A 68 3.46 -5.40 -12.23
C ALA A 68 2.21 -6.28 -12.49
N GLY A 69 1.28 -5.84 -13.34
CA GLY A 69 0.06 -6.57 -13.70
C GLY A 69 -1.12 -6.37 -12.72
N ILE A 70 -0.96 -5.54 -11.70
CA ILE A 70 -1.95 -5.29 -10.65
C ILE A 70 -2.82 -4.08 -11.01
N ARG A 71 -3.83 -4.31 -11.84
CA ARG A 71 -4.69 -3.24 -12.43
C ARG A 71 -5.96 -2.92 -11.62
N HIS A 72 -6.25 -3.69 -10.57
CA HIS A 72 -7.49 -3.58 -9.80
C HIS A 72 -7.45 -2.53 -8.68
N ARG A 73 -6.29 -1.93 -8.41
CA ARG A 73 -6.10 -0.96 -7.33
C ARG A 73 -6.36 0.46 -7.82
N LYS A 74 -6.93 1.30 -6.96
CA LYS A 74 -7.14 2.72 -7.21
C LYS A 74 -6.19 3.57 -6.36
N PRO A 75 -5.92 4.83 -6.76
CA PRO A 75 -5.09 5.73 -5.96
C PRO A 75 -5.63 5.92 -4.52
N ALA A 76 -6.95 5.90 -4.34
CA ALA A 76 -7.58 5.94 -3.02
C ALA A 76 -7.21 4.73 -2.14
N ASP A 77 -7.13 3.52 -2.72
CA ASP A 77 -6.72 2.31 -2.00
C ASP A 77 -5.26 2.41 -1.52
N VAL A 78 -4.38 2.97 -2.35
CA VAL A 78 -2.97 3.20 -2.02
C VAL A 78 -2.85 4.19 -0.88
N ARG A 79 -3.58 5.31 -0.96
CA ARG A 79 -3.61 6.32 0.11
C ARG A 79 -4.04 5.71 1.45
N ASP A 80 -5.18 5.04 1.48
CA ASP A 80 -5.71 4.40 2.70
C ASP A 80 -4.69 3.40 3.27
N LYS A 81 -4.06 2.63 2.39
CA LYS A 81 -3.04 1.66 2.79
C LYS A 81 -1.82 2.30 3.45
N ILE A 82 -1.29 3.39 2.90
CA ILE A 82 -0.14 4.09 3.49
C ILE A 82 -0.55 4.72 4.82
N GLN A 83 -1.73 5.33 4.92
CA GLN A 83 -2.24 5.88 6.18
C GLN A 83 -2.38 4.80 7.25
N ASN A 84 -2.95 3.63 6.89
CA ASN A 84 -3.07 2.50 7.80
C ASN A 84 -1.71 2.00 8.30
N LEU A 85 -0.68 2.01 7.44
CA LEU A 85 0.68 1.61 7.81
C LEU A 85 1.33 2.62 8.76
N ASP A 86 1.21 3.92 8.48
CA ASP A 86 1.72 4.96 9.39
C ASP A 86 1.03 4.88 10.77
N SER A 87 -0.29 4.72 10.81
CA SER A 87 -1.03 4.54 12.07
C SER A 87 -0.57 3.30 12.84
N LYS A 88 -0.42 2.15 12.18
CA LYS A 88 0.03 0.92 12.84
C LYS A 88 1.46 1.01 13.35
N TYR A 89 2.35 1.63 12.58
CA TYR A 89 3.71 1.86 13.01
C TYR A 89 3.75 2.75 14.25
N ARG A 90 2.97 3.84 14.26
CA ARG A 90 2.87 4.74 15.41
C ARG A 90 2.32 4.05 16.65
N THR A 91 1.29 3.22 16.52
CA THR A 91 0.74 2.44 17.66
C THR A 91 1.66 1.33 18.14
N ALA A 92 2.54 0.79 17.29
CA ALA A 92 3.50 -0.24 17.70
C ALA A 92 4.78 0.32 18.33
N VAL A 93 5.03 1.61 18.14
CA VAL A 93 6.18 2.35 18.69
C VAL A 93 5.84 3.04 20.02
N ASP A 94 4.55 3.32 20.27
CA ASP A 94 3.99 3.68 21.59
C ASP A 94 3.97 2.46 22.52
#